data_AF-A0A9P3N897-F1
#
_entry.id   AF-A0A9P3N897-F1
#
_cell.length_a   1.000
_cell.length_b   1.000
_cell.length_c   1.000
_cell.angle_alpha   90.00
_cell.angle_beta   90.00
_cell.angle_gamma   90.00
#
_symmetry.space_group_name_H-M   'P 1'
#
loop_
_entity.id
_entity.type
_entity.pdbx_description
1 polymer ?
#
loop_
_entity_poly.entity_id
_entity_poly.type
_entity_poly.pdbx_seq_one_letter_code
_entity_poly.pdbx_strand_id
1 'polypeptide(L)'
;MVINADIVLLNDVMAAMRKVHESFRHWVVTAARWDMPEDFPYSFEREMWAGRGHREHEATIREFVRTHGTLHTYGGVDFWAWNNDDRTPVPLVKETVPPFSYGRGKYDNWLTHEIIASGLREIVDASEAVTAVHVAHSYSHVVESAFTKNAAGLAGKSFWSTRVNSSWELFANIHLAHTHGTYANQKGTPLHVPVKLMNCLEASANFLCLQRRLRPAVCSCEYSSSVAASQTDPKLSAKQQQWTCGSVASTNVTDYTINPIPHTANSSSSSSSSSSAGTGNPANSSSSSSPSSSPVGLPHTMEQLLPVLARRVPDGQGGELQVVTLVAVTAGYAEMLMSFVCRLRSLGLASNLLVAALDEDLYRFAFTQGLPVYYEQASEEVKHMRASECGYGSQCFRHFTKLKSRSVLKVLKAGYSVLWTDVDIVWFTDPLPDLLSYGSGTLPIQSNEPDANLPGTGVRRINSGFYFARADQKTVEAFEAITAHAAATKLSEQPSFYDVLCGEAGELVAAGREECVWKNGLRTVFLDRARYPNGAVHGLWEQKDVSRACAKVGCSILHNNWISGREEKMRRFLMNDMWHYDAERHMCVWEWHGKVPPLVRHGGDGIGRVETSEGAGGAMQRKRVRKQASAAAL
;
A
#
# COMPACT_ATOMS: atom_id res chain seq x y z
N MET A 1 18.33 12.64 -16.82
CA MET A 1 17.55 11.41 -17.05
C MET A 1 17.87 10.93 -18.46
N VAL A 2 18.02 9.63 -18.62
CA VAL A 2 18.10 8.93 -19.91
C VAL A 2 16.91 7.98 -19.95
N ILE A 3 16.23 7.91 -21.10
CA ILE A 3 15.02 7.11 -21.29
C ILE A 3 14.94 6.64 -22.74
N ASN A 4 14.41 5.43 -22.97
CA ASN A 4 14.10 4.94 -24.32
C ASN A 4 12.91 5.68 -24.93
N ALA A 5 13.00 5.98 -26.23
CA ALA A 5 12.04 6.85 -26.91
C ALA A 5 10.64 6.24 -27.06
N ASP A 6 10.53 4.93 -26.86
CA ASP A 6 9.31 4.11 -26.89
C ASP A 6 8.69 3.89 -25.49
N ILE A 7 9.17 4.63 -24.48
CA ILE A 7 8.65 4.57 -23.11
C ILE A 7 7.74 5.75 -22.80
N VAL A 8 6.55 5.42 -22.31
CA VAL A 8 5.64 6.38 -21.68
C VAL A 8 5.89 6.38 -20.17
N LEU A 9 6.18 7.55 -19.61
CA LEU A 9 6.24 7.79 -18.16
C LEU A 9 5.01 8.55 -17.70
N LEU A 10 4.52 8.22 -16.50
CA LEU A 10 3.46 8.96 -15.81
C LEU A 10 4.05 9.88 -14.73
N ASN A 11 3.26 10.79 -14.13
CA ASN A 11 3.79 11.71 -13.10
C ASN A 11 4.25 11.04 -11.79
N ASP A 12 4.01 9.73 -11.63
CA ASP A 12 4.56 8.99 -10.48
C ASP A 12 6.10 9.00 -10.46
N VAL A 13 6.74 9.10 -11.62
CA VAL A 13 8.20 9.31 -11.72
C VAL A 13 8.65 10.57 -10.99
N MET A 14 7.86 11.65 -11.03
CA MET A 14 8.19 12.91 -10.37
C MET A 14 8.04 12.82 -8.85
N ALA A 15 7.03 12.10 -8.36
CA ALA A 15 6.88 11.84 -6.93
C ALA A 15 8.03 10.98 -6.40
N ALA A 16 8.42 9.95 -7.16
CA ALA A 16 9.56 9.11 -6.84
C ALA A 16 10.88 9.90 -6.81
N MET A 17 11.16 10.69 -7.84
CA MET A 17 12.37 11.52 -7.90
C MET A 17 12.45 12.53 -6.74
N ARG A 18 11.32 13.15 -6.36
CA ARG A 18 11.29 14.06 -5.20
C ARG A 18 11.65 13.34 -3.90
N LYS A 19 11.01 12.20 -3.61
CA LYS A 19 11.31 11.40 -2.40
C LYS A 19 12.79 11.02 -2.34
N VAL A 20 13.34 10.53 -3.45
CA VAL A 20 14.73 10.08 -3.53
C VAL A 20 15.69 11.26 -3.38
N HIS A 21 15.37 12.40 -3.99
CA HIS A 21 16.16 13.63 -3.88
C HIS A 21 16.21 14.19 -2.45
N GLU A 22 15.11 14.11 -1.71
CA GLU A 22 15.07 14.51 -0.29
C GLU A 22 15.86 13.54 0.61
N SER A 23 16.02 12.28 0.18
CA SER A 23 16.58 11.21 1.00
C SER A 23 18.08 10.99 0.80
N PHE A 24 18.62 11.31 -0.37
CA PHE A 24 20.00 11.01 -0.72
C PHE A 24 20.69 12.20 -1.39
N ARG A 25 21.97 12.42 -1.07
CA ARG A 25 22.77 13.50 -1.67
C ARG A 25 23.12 13.21 -3.14
N HIS A 26 23.56 11.99 -3.44
CA HIS A 26 23.86 11.54 -4.80
C HIS A 26 23.07 10.27 -5.07
N TRP A 27 22.17 10.31 -6.05
CA TRP A 27 21.21 9.23 -6.27
C TRP A 27 21.01 8.91 -7.74
N VAL A 28 20.51 7.71 -7.98
CA VAL A 28 19.99 7.25 -9.27
C VAL A 28 18.67 6.50 -9.00
N VAL A 29 17.66 6.71 -9.84
CA VAL A 29 16.39 5.98 -9.83
C VAL A 29 16.25 5.22 -11.14
N THR A 30 15.83 3.98 -11.03
CA THR A 30 15.49 3.10 -12.16
C THR A 30 14.29 2.24 -11.79
N ALA A 31 13.59 1.67 -12.77
CA ALA A 31 12.50 0.74 -12.53
C ALA A 31 12.33 -0.25 -13.68
N ALA A 32 11.66 -1.37 -13.40
CA ALA A 32 11.16 -2.28 -14.42
C ALA A 32 9.99 -1.64 -15.18
N ARG A 33 9.90 -1.90 -16.48
CA ARG A 33 8.80 -1.43 -17.33
C ARG A 33 7.64 -2.43 -17.44
N TRP A 34 6.47 -1.92 -17.78
CA TRP A 34 5.31 -2.70 -18.21
C TRP A 34 5.29 -2.81 -19.72
N ASP A 35 5.16 -4.02 -20.25
CA ASP A 35 4.93 -4.25 -21.67
C ASP A 35 3.42 -4.27 -21.94
N MET A 36 2.98 -3.40 -22.85
CA MET A 36 1.61 -3.28 -23.31
C MET A 36 1.45 -3.86 -24.72
N PRO A 37 0.32 -4.51 -25.06
CA PRO A 37 0.01 -4.87 -26.44
C PRO A 37 -0.24 -3.63 -27.33
N GLU A 38 -0.32 -3.83 -28.66
CA GLU A 38 -0.46 -2.74 -29.66
C GLU A 38 -1.76 -1.94 -29.53
N ASP A 39 -2.72 -2.43 -28.73
CA ASP A 39 -4.01 -1.82 -28.45
C ASP A 39 -3.99 -0.76 -27.33
N PHE A 40 -2.80 -0.32 -26.91
CA PHE A 40 -2.68 0.83 -26.01
C PHE A 40 -3.42 2.02 -26.60
N PRO A 41 -4.47 2.54 -25.93
CA PRO A 41 -5.34 3.55 -26.51
C PRO A 41 -4.62 4.90 -26.54
N TYR A 42 -3.83 5.15 -27.59
CA TYR A 42 -3.16 6.43 -27.82
C TYR A 42 -4.15 7.59 -27.94
N SER A 43 -5.40 7.28 -28.31
CA SER A 43 -6.52 8.22 -28.47
C SER A 43 -7.20 8.58 -27.14
N PHE A 44 -6.45 8.73 -26.04
CA PHE A 44 -6.90 9.51 -24.89
C PHE A 44 -7.05 11.01 -25.24
N GLU A 45 -7.58 11.32 -26.42
CA GLU A 45 -7.60 12.63 -27.04
C GLU A 45 -8.63 13.56 -26.38
N ARG A 46 -8.22 14.83 -26.38
CA ARG A 46 -8.83 16.07 -25.88
C ARG A 46 -10.35 16.17 -25.81
N GLU A 47 -11.09 15.49 -26.69
CA GLU A 47 -12.53 15.73 -26.87
C GLU A 47 -13.41 14.93 -25.90
N MET A 48 -12.97 13.75 -25.43
CA MET A 48 -13.72 12.99 -24.42
C MET A 48 -13.60 13.57 -22.99
N TRP A 49 -12.72 14.57 -22.78
CA TRP A 49 -12.29 14.99 -21.44
C TRP A 49 -12.20 16.50 -21.25
N ALA A 50 -12.78 17.31 -22.14
CA ALA A 50 -12.94 18.75 -21.94
C ALA A 50 -13.73 19.02 -20.64
N GLY A 51 -13.01 19.26 -19.53
CA GLY A 51 -13.59 19.50 -18.20
C GLY A 51 -13.02 18.62 -17.06
N ARG A 52 -12.22 17.59 -17.33
CA ARG A 52 -11.58 16.72 -16.31
C ARG A 52 -10.09 17.04 -16.14
N GLY A 53 -9.61 17.04 -14.90
CA GLY A 53 -8.25 17.48 -14.56
C GLY A 53 -7.15 16.47 -14.93
N HIS A 54 -5.93 16.95 -15.22
CA HIS A 54 -4.76 16.16 -15.65
C HIS A 54 -4.42 14.96 -14.74
N ARG A 55 -4.79 14.98 -13.45
CA ARG A 55 -4.53 13.88 -12.50
C ARG A 55 -5.44 12.68 -12.67
N GLU A 56 -6.68 12.88 -13.10
CA GLU A 56 -7.64 11.79 -13.30
C GLU A 56 -7.26 10.96 -14.54
N HIS A 57 -6.71 11.63 -15.55
CA HIS A 57 -6.25 11.04 -16.80
C HIS A 57 -5.12 10.01 -16.60
N GLU A 58 -4.08 10.35 -15.82
CA GLU A 58 -2.95 9.44 -15.59
C GLU A 58 -3.31 8.24 -14.70
N ALA A 59 -4.27 8.39 -13.78
CA ALA A 59 -4.75 7.28 -12.96
C ALA A 59 -5.41 6.20 -13.83
N THR A 60 -6.22 6.61 -14.82
CA THR A 60 -6.82 5.70 -15.80
C THR A 60 -5.77 4.99 -16.66
N ILE A 61 -4.75 5.71 -17.13
CA ILE A 61 -3.65 5.08 -17.88
C ILE A 61 -2.92 4.05 -17.00
N ARG A 62 -2.63 4.39 -15.75
CA ARG A 62 -1.94 3.49 -14.82
C ARG A 62 -2.73 2.21 -14.56
N GLU A 63 -4.04 2.34 -14.32
CA GLU A 63 -4.89 1.18 -14.11
C GLU A 63 -4.94 0.31 -15.36
N PHE A 64 -5.21 0.91 -16.52
CA PHE A 64 -5.23 0.19 -17.79
C PHE A 64 -3.94 -0.61 -18.02
N VAL A 65 -2.78 0.00 -17.77
CA VAL A 65 -1.46 -0.64 -17.91
C VAL A 65 -1.27 -1.78 -16.92
N ARG A 66 -1.70 -1.64 -15.67
CA ARG A 66 -1.57 -2.68 -14.66
C ARG A 66 -2.51 -3.86 -14.88
N THR A 67 -3.68 -3.62 -15.47
CA THR A 67 -4.66 -4.67 -15.77
C THR A 67 -4.33 -5.42 -17.06
N HIS A 68 -3.89 -4.73 -18.11
CA HIS A 68 -3.72 -5.30 -19.45
C HIS A 68 -2.26 -5.53 -19.84
N GLY A 69 -1.32 -4.88 -19.15
CA GLY A 69 0.11 -5.02 -19.38
C GLY A 69 0.73 -6.16 -18.59
N THR A 70 1.91 -6.58 -19.03
CA THR A 70 2.75 -7.51 -18.29
C THR A 70 3.95 -6.76 -17.74
N LEU A 71 4.15 -6.74 -16.42
CA LEU A 71 5.39 -6.22 -15.85
C LEU A 71 6.54 -7.10 -16.37
N HIS A 72 7.49 -6.49 -17.10
CA HIS A 72 8.60 -7.21 -17.68
C HIS A 72 9.40 -7.91 -16.56
N THR A 73 10.10 -8.99 -16.91
CA THR A 73 11.17 -9.50 -16.03
C THR A 73 12.07 -8.32 -15.66
N TYR A 74 12.68 -8.34 -14.48
CA TYR A 74 13.51 -7.24 -13.98
C TYR A 74 14.68 -6.86 -14.93
N GLY A 75 14.94 -7.62 -16.00
CA GLY A 75 15.84 -7.20 -17.08
C GLY A 75 15.34 -6.02 -17.93
N GLY A 76 14.03 -5.76 -17.99
CA GLY A 76 13.43 -4.68 -18.79
C GLY A 76 13.56 -3.32 -18.10
N VAL A 77 14.71 -2.66 -18.30
CA VAL A 77 15.02 -1.35 -17.72
C VAL A 77 15.25 -0.35 -18.85
N ASP A 78 14.48 0.74 -18.85
CA ASP A 78 14.49 1.68 -19.97
C ASP A 78 14.64 3.13 -19.57
N PHE A 79 14.77 3.42 -18.28
CA PHE A 79 15.10 4.77 -17.83
C PHE A 79 16.00 4.78 -16.60
N TRP A 80 16.84 5.80 -16.56
CA TRP A 80 17.68 6.15 -15.42
C TRP A 80 17.57 7.65 -15.17
N ALA A 81 17.11 8.04 -13.98
CA ALA A 81 17.08 9.42 -13.53
C ALA A 81 18.09 9.62 -12.40
N TRP A 82 18.88 10.68 -12.43
CA TRP A 82 19.86 10.97 -11.39
C TRP A 82 20.01 12.47 -11.21
N ASN A 83 20.55 12.89 -10.06
CA ASN A 83 20.89 14.28 -9.81
C ASN A 83 22.35 14.59 -10.15
N ASN A 84 22.61 15.83 -10.56
CA ASN A 84 23.96 16.37 -10.60
C ASN A 84 24.10 17.39 -9.47
N ASP A 85 25.22 17.35 -8.77
CA ASP A 85 25.58 18.34 -7.75
C ASP A 85 26.80 19.09 -8.26
N ASP A 86 26.60 20.33 -8.69
CA ASP A 86 27.65 21.16 -9.30
C ASP A 86 28.81 21.44 -8.33
N ARG A 87 28.59 21.29 -7.02
CA ARG A 87 29.64 21.49 -6.00
C ARG A 87 30.51 20.26 -5.80
N THR A 88 29.94 19.08 -6.04
CA THR A 88 30.63 17.78 -5.94
C THR A 88 30.17 16.89 -7.09
N PRO A 89 30.70 17.08 -8.30
CA PRO A 89 30.30 16.29 -9.46
C PRO A 89 30.75 14.84 -9.28
N VAL A 90 29.77 13.93 -9.23
CA VAL A 90 30.00 12.48 -9.16
C VAL A 90 29.58 11.86 -10.49
N PRO A 91 30.45 11.11 -11.19
CA PRO A 91 30.08 10.46 -12.45
C PRO A 91 29.01 9.39 -12.22
N LEU A 92 28.29 9.03 -13.28
CA LEU A 92 27.24 7.99 -13.20
C LEU A 92 27.85 6.58 -13.10
N VAL A 93 28.96 6.36 -13.81
CA VAL A 93 29.75 5.12 -13.83
C VAL A 93 31.24 5.47 -13.74
N LYS A 94 32.08 4.51 -13.31
CA LYS A 94 33.54 4.72 -13.18
C LYS A 94 34.25 4.73 -14.54
N GLU A 95 33.79 3.88 -15.44
CA GLU A 95 34.38 3.67 -16.76
C GLU A 95 33.62 4.43 -17.85
N THR A 96 34.25 4.60 -19.01
CA THR A 96 33.55 5.14 -20.19
C THR A 96 32.55 4.11 -20.68
N VAL A 97 31.31 4.55 -20.94
CA VAL A 97 30.28 3.68 -21.51
C VAL A 97 30.75 3.21 -22.90
N PRO A 98 30.86 1.90 -23.15
CA PRO A 98 31.22 1.37 -24.46
C PRO A 98 30.26 1.86 -25.56
N PRO A 99 30.68 1.86 -26.84
CA PRO A 99 29.85 2.31 -27.95
C PRO A 99 28.77 1.27 -28.29
N PHE A 100 27.85 1.03 -27.36
CA PHE A 100 26.72 0.13 -27.54
C PHE A 100 25.83 0.62 -28.67
N SER A 101 25.30 -0.33 -29.45
CA SER A 101 24.23 -0.06 -30.38
C SER A 101 22.94 0.18 -29.60
N TYR A 102 22.42 1.40 -29.67
CA TYR A 102 21.21 1.81 -28.95
C TYR A 102 19.97 1.06 -29.47
N GLY A 103 19.03 0.74 -28.58
CA GLY A 103 17.82 -0.03 -28.94
C GLY A 103 18.10 -1.51 -29.27
N ARG A 104 19.25 -2.03 -28.86
CA ARG A 104 19.62 -3.45 -28.91
C ARG A 104 20.02 -3.85 -27.50
N GLY A 105 19.47 -4.92 -26.95
CA GLY A 105 19.61 -5.24 -25.51
C GLY A 105 21.05 -5.36 -25.00
N LYS A 106 21.20 -5.51 -23.68
CA LYS A 106 22.44 -5.66 -22.88
C LYS A 106 23.07 -4.36 -22.36
N TYR A 107 22.97 -3.25 -23.09
CA TYR A 107 23.56 -1.98 -22.62
C TYR A 107 22.86 -1.46 -21.35
N ASP A 108 21.54 -1.70 -21.26
CA ASP A 108 20.63 -1.38 -20.16
C ASP A 108 21.00 -2.12 -18.87
N ASN A 109 21.17 -3.45 -18.98
CA ASN A 109 21.57 -4.27 -17.84
C ASN A 109 23.02 -3.98 -17.43
N TRP A 110 23.90 -3.80 -18.41
CA TRP A 110 25.29 -3.40 -18.17
C TRP A 110 25.36 -2.08 -17.40
N LEU A 111 24.65 -1.05 -17.86
CA LEU A 111 24.64 0.26 -17.23
C LEU A 111 24.10 0.19 -15.80
N THR A 112 22.99 -0.51 -15.59
CA THR A 112 22.41 -0.70 -14.26
C THR A 112 23.39 -1.39 -13.32
N HIS A 113 24.08 -2.43 -13.79
CA HIS A 113 25.10 -3.13 -13.01
C HIS A 113 26.28 -2.24 -12.65
N GLU A 114 26.85 -1.53 -13.62
CA GLU A 114 28.01 -0.67 -13.38
C GLU A 114 27.68 0.46 -12.41
N ILE A 115 26.45 1.00 -12.45
CA ILE A 115 25.99 1.97 -11.44
C ILE A 115 25.98 1.31 -10.06
N ILE A 116 25.38 0.12 -9.90
CA ILE A 116 25.33 -0.61 -8.62
C ILE A 116 26.75 -0.92 -8.11
N ALA A 117 27.60 -1.51 -8.97
CA ALA A 117 28.94 -1.95 -8.64
C ALA A 117 29.89 -0.77 -8.33
N SER A 118 29.64 0.39 -8.92
CA SER A 118 30.46 1.58 -8.66
C SER A 118 30.40 2.05 -7.21
N GLY A 119 29.22 1.92 -6.57
CA GLY A 119 28.93 2.47 -5.24
C GLY A 119 28.99 4.00 -5.17
N LEU A 120 29.02 4.70 -6.32
CA LEU A 120 29.19 6.16 -6.37
C LEU A 120 27.91 6.92 -5.97
N ARG A 121 26.75 6.30 -6.17
CA ARG A 121 25.43 6.89 -5.98
C ARG A 121 24.50 5.87 -5.33
N GLU A 122 23.57 6.33 -4.50
CA GLU A 122 22.51 5.49 -3.98
C GLU A 122 21.50 5.21 -5.10
N ILE A 123 21.53 3.99 -5.64
CA ILE A 123 20.59 3.56 -6.66
C ILE A 123 19.32 3.00 -6.00
N VAL A 124 18.16 3.40 -6.53
CA VAL A 124 16.84 3.10 -6.00
C VAL A 124 15.98 2.42 -7.08
N ASP A 125 15.41 1.27 -6.72
CA ASP A 125 14.44 0.53 -7.51
C ASP A 125 13.05 1.09 -7.23
N ALA A 126 12.47 1.76 -8.22
CA ALA A 126 11.15 2.36 -8.15
C ALA A 126 10.07 1.55 -8.88
N SER A 127 10.30 0.27 -9.19
CA SER A 127 9.34 -0.58 -9.94
C SER A 127 7.95 -0.68 -9.32
N GLU A 128 7.83 -0.48 -8.00
CA GLU A 128 6.54 -0.44 -7.31
C GLU A 128 5.88 0.94 -7.32
N ALA A 129 6.70 2.00 -7.33
CA ALA A 129 6.27 3.38 -7.20
C ALA A 129 6.05 4.08 -8.56
N VAL A 130 6.72 3.63 -9.62
CA VAL A 130 6.75 4.26 -10.95
C VAL A 130 6.15 3.35 -12.00
N THR A 131 5.33 3.92 -12.88
CA THR A 131 4.73 3.20 -14.01
C THR A 131 5.41 3.64 -15.29
N ALA A 132 6.43 2.89 -15.72
CA ALA A 132 7.05 3.03 -17.03
C ALA A 132 6.43 2.02 -17.99
N VAL A 133 6.02 2.46 -19.18
CA VAL A 133 5.22 1.65 -20.11
C VAL A 133 5.92 1.60 -21.46
N HIS A 134 6.21 0.40 -21.94
CA HIS A 134 6.59 0.15 -23.32
C HIS A 134 5.37 -0.38 -24.07
N VAL A 135 4.94 0.33 -25.11
CA VAL A 135 3.82 -0.10 -25.93
C VAL A 135 4.34 -0.92 -27.10
N ALA A 136 3.79 -2.12 -27.30
CA ALA A 136 4.15 -2.94 -28.44
C ALA A 136 3.88 -2.19 -29.75
N HIS A 137 4.82 -2.33 -30.68
CA HIS A 137 4.69 -1.79 -32.02
C HIS A 137 5.38 -2.72 -33.01
N SER A 138 4.84 -2.81 -34.23
CA SER A 138 5.43 -3.62 -35.28
C SER A 138 6.82 -3.12 -35.68
N TYR A 139 7.83 -3.99 -35.61
CA TYR A 139 9.21 -3.70 -36.00
C TYR A 139 9.44 -3.94 -37.51
N SER A 140 8.56 -3.44 -38.36
CA SER A 140 8.66 -3.63 -39.83
C SER A 140 10.01 -3.19 -40.41
N HIS A 141 10.66 -2.21 -39.80
CA HIS A 141 12.01 -1.73 -40.16
C HIS A 141 13.17 -2.68 -39.81
N VAL A 142 12.92 -3.74 -39.02
CA VAL A 142 13.92 -4.73 -38.60
C VAL A 142 13.83 -6.01 -39.45
N VAL A 143 12.70 -6.24 -40.12
CA VAL A 143 12.45 -7.45 -40.93
C VAL A 143 12.94 -7.30 -42.37
N GLU A 144 13.21 -6.07 -42.84
CA GLU A 144 13.64 -5.83 -44.23
C GLU A 144 15.08 -6.26 -44.55
N SER A 145 15.93 -6.54 -43.57
CA SER A 145 17.31 -7.02 -43.82
C SER A 145 17.41 -8.53 -44.06
N ALA A 146 16.29 -9.27 -44.12
CA ALA A 146 16.29 -10.70 -44.39
C ALA A 146 15.24 -11.10 -45.45
N PHE A 147 15.44 -10.70 -46.71
CA PHE A 147 14.88 -11.45 -47.85
C PHE A 147 15.46 -12.88 -47.79
N THR A 148 14.72 -13.99 -47.83
CA THR A 148 13.66 -14.38 -48.78
C THR A 148 12.91 -15.64 -48.29
N LYS A 149 11.62 -15.75 -48.67
CA LYS A 149 10.79 -16.98 -48.83
C LYS A 149 10.30 -17.71 -47.56
N ASN A 150 9.17 -17.25 -47.00
CA ASN A 150 7.90 -18.01 -46.92
C ASN A 150 6.87 -17.24 -46.06
N ALA A 151 5.89 -16.63 -46.74
CA ALA A 151 4.99 -15.61 -46.22
C ALA A 151 3.68 -16.16 -45.60
N ALA A 152 3.74 -17.21 -44.78
CA ALA A 152 2.52 -17.78 -44.16
C ALA A 152 2.64 -18.19 -42.68
N GLY A 153 3.75 -17.87 -41.99
CA GLY A 153 3.99 -18.33 -40.61
C GLY A 153 4.63 -17.31 -39.67
N LEU A 154 4.45 -16.01 -39.91
CA LEU A 154 5.23 -14.95 -39.27
C LEU A 154 4.43 -13.96 -38.40
N ALA A 155 3.15 -14.23 -38.15
CA ALA A 155 2.41 -13.51 -37.10
C ALA A 155 2.84 -14.06 -35.72
N GLY A 156 3.72 -13.34 -35.03
CA GLY A 156 4.15 -13.70 -33.66
C GLY A 156 5.65 -13.86 -33.42
N LYS A 157 6.52 -13.09 -34.09
CA LYS A 157 7.94 -13.04 -33.72
C LYS A 157 8.25 -11.86 -32.79
N SER A 158 8.49 -12.21 -31.53
CA SER A 158 9.12 -11.41 -30.48
C SER A 158 10.31 -10.60 -31.02
N PHE A 159 10.35 -9.29 -30.69
CA PHE A 159 11.52 -8.41 -30.83
C PHE A 159 12.79 -9.03 -30.22
N TRP A 160 12.60 -9.86 -29.20
CA TRP A 160 13.66 -10.50 -28.46
C TRP A 160 14.17 -11.76 -29.16
N SER A 161 15.45 -11.67 -29.48
CA SER A 161 16.25 -12.78 -29.94
C SER A 161 16.28 -13.94 -28.95
N THR A 162 16.02 -15.13 -29.46
CA THR A 162 16.28 -16.39 -28.74
C THR A 162 17.63 -17.01 -29.11
N ARG A 163 18.45 -16.34 -29.93
CA ARG A 163 19.75 -16.84 -30.41
C ARG A 163 20.76 -15.71 -30.60
N VAL A 164 21.99 -15.89 -30.12
CA VAL A 164 23.11 -14.93 -30.24
C VAL A 164 23.32 -14.36 -31.65
N ASN A 165 22.83 -15.06 -32.68
CA ASN A 165 22.94 -14.74 -34.11
C ASN A 165 21.68 -14.12 -34.74
N SER A 166 20.72 -13.63 -33.96
CA SER A 166 19.53 -12.97 -34.53
C SER A 166 19.84 -11.66 -35.26
N SER A 167 20.87 -10.92 -34.81
CA SER A 167 21.40 -9.71 -35.44
C SER A 167 22.84 -9.44 -34.95
N TRP A 168 23.67 -8.81 -35.78
CA TRP A 168 25.07 -8.53 -35.46
C TRP A 168 25.22 -7.44 -34.37
N GLU A 169 24.25 -6.54 -34.24
CA GLU A 169 24.26 -5.48 -33.21
C GLU A 169 24.04 -6.03 -31.81
N LEU A 170 23.15 -7.02 -31.65
CA LEU A 170 22.95 -7.69 -30.38
C LEU A 170 24.20 -8.49 -29.99
N PHE A 171 24.84 -9.16 -30.95
CA PHE A 171 26.12 -9.82 -30.73
C PHE A 171 27.20 -8.82 -30.28
N ALA A 172 27.31 -7.67 -30.95
CA ALA A 172 28.25 -6.62 -30.58
C ALA A 172 27.99 -6.09 -29.16
N ASN A 173 26.74 -5.86 -28.78
CA ASN A 173 26.38 -5.43 -27.43
C ASN A 173 26.69 -6.48 -26.37
N ILE A 174 26.43 -7.77 -26.65
CA ILE A 174 26.81 -8.88 -25.76
C ILE A 174 28.33 -8.88 -25.57
N HIS A 175 29.10 -8.79 -26.67
CA HIS A 175 30.56 -8.75 -26.61
C HIS A 175 31.05 -7.57 -25.77
N LEU A 176 30.61 -6.35 -26.08
CA LEU A 176 30.99 -5.13 -25.35
C LEU A 176 30.63 -5.21 -23.86
N ALA A 177 29.45 -5.74 -23.53
CA ALA A 177 29.03 -5.87 -22.14
C ALA A 177 29.87 -6.90 -21.35
N HIS A 178 30.41 -7.92 -22.03
CA HIS A 178 31.28 -8.93 -21.41
C HIS A 178 32.75 -8.52 -21.36
N THR A 179 33.23 -7.69 -22.30
CA THR A 179 34.65 -7.30 -22.37
C THR A 179 34.96 -5.99 -21.68
N HIS A 180 33.96 -5.15 -21.39
CA HIS A 180 34.13 -3.88 -20.69
C HIS A 180 33.35 -3.86 -19.38
N GLY A 181 33.97 -3.40 -18.29
CA GLY A 181 33.34 -3.32 -16.97
C GLY A 181 33.37 -4.64 -16.18
N THR A 182 32.47 -4.74 -15.21
CA THR A 182 32.32 -5.86 -14.27
C THR A 182 31.01 -6.63 -14.44
N TYR A 183 30.21 -6.25 -15.42
CA TYR A 183 28.92 -6.86 -15.73
C TYR A 183 29.06 -8.37 -15.99
N ALA A 184 28.23 -9.14 -15.30
CA ALA A 184 27.99 -10.53 -15.62
C ALA A 184 26.54 -10.69 -16.05
N ASN A 185 26.27 -11.59 -16.99
CA ASN A 185 24.94 -11.69 -17.55
C ASN A 185 23.86 -11.93 -16.46
N GLN A 186 22.74 -11.22 -16.59
CA GLN A 186 21.63 -11.13 -15.61
C GLN A 186 21.94 -10.40 -14.30
N LYS A 187 23.18 -9.96 -14.05
CA LYS A 187 23.50 -9.08 -12.91
C LYS A 187 23.43 -7.65 -13.40
N GLY A 188 22.33 -6.95 -13.12
CA GLY A 188 22.08 -5.62 -13.70
C GLY A 188 20.61 -5.29 -13.85
N THR A 189 19.83 -5.61 -12.83
CA THR A 189 18.37 -5.46 -12.83
C THR A 189 17.92 -4.70 -11.58
N PRO A 190 16.69 -4.15 -11.52
CA PRO A 190 16.17 -3.51 -10.32
C PRO A 190 16.15 -4.45 -9.09
N LEU A 191 16.17 -5.78 -9.25
CA LEU A 191 16.33 -6.71 -8.12
C LEU A 191 17.69 -6.60 -7.42
N HIS A 192 18.74 -6.29 -8.17
CA HIS A 192 20.10 -6.14 -7.66
C HIS A 192 20.30 -4.80 -6.95
N VAL A 193 19.35 -3.87 -7.08
CA VAL A 193 19.40 -2.55 -6.46
C VAL A 193 19.19 -2.66 -4.94
N PRO A 194 20.03 -2.02 -4.12
CA PRO A 194 20.01 -2.19 -2.67
C PRO A 194 18.87 -1.45 -1.96
N VAL A 195 18.24 -0.46 -2.60
CA VAL A 195 17.14 0.32 -2.00
C VAL A 195 15.91 0.22 -2.88
N LYS A 196 14.77 -0.17 -2.31
CA LYS A 196 13.47 -0.18 -2.97
C LYS A 196 12.67 1.05 -2.55
N LEU A 197 12.04 1.71 -3.51
CA LEU A 197 11.00 2.71 -3.27
C LEU A 197 9.65 2.02 -3.43
N MET A 198 8.84 2.09 -2.37
CA MET A 198 7.57 1.37 -2.28
C MET A 198 6.45 2.28 -1.77
N ASN A 199 5.20 1.90 -2.03
CA ASN A 199 4.06 2.63 -1.49
C ASN A 199 3.93 2.31 0.01
N CYS A 200 3.70 3.32 0.83
CA CYS A 200 3.56 3.18 2.28
C CYS A 200 2.77 4.33 2.90
N LEU A 201 2.48 4.26 4.21
CA LEU A 201 1.66 5.23 4.92
C LEU A 201 2.42 6.49 5.41
N GLU A 202 3.60 6.78 4.86
CA GLU A 202 4.38 7.97 5.22
C GLU A 202 3.74 9.24 4.62
N ALA A 203 2.94 9.94 5.44
CA ALA A 203 2.15 11.10 5.02
C ALA A 203 3.00 12.30 4.59
N SER A 204 4.21 12.47 5.14
CA SER A 204 5.12 13.57 4.79
C SER A 204 5.72 13.46 3.40
N ALA A 205 5.59 12.31 2.72
CA ALA A 205 6.40 11.99 1.56
C ALA A 205 5.62 11.34 0.41
N ASN A 206 4.41 11.84 0.14
CA ASN A 206 3.52 11.35 -0.93
C ASN A 206 3.20 9.84 -0.86
N PHE A 207 3.13 9.27 0.35
CA PHE A 207 2.87 7.83 0.54
C PHE A 207 3.96 6.91 -0.04
N LEU A 208 5.21 7.37 -0.04
CA LEU A 208 6.37 6.61 -0.53
C LEU A 208 7.42 6.40 0.57
N CYS A 209 7.89 5.16 0.70
CA CYS A 209 8.94 4.75 1.64
C CYS A 209 10.14 4.16 0.92
N LEU A 210 11.31 4.37 1.51
CA LEU A 210 12.56 3.71 1.10
C LEU A 210 12.84 2.53 2.01
N GLN A 211 13.04 1.36 1.41
CA GLN A 211 13.38 0.13 2.12
C GLN A 211 14.74 -0.38 1.63
N ARG A 212 15.71 -0.50 2.54
CA ARG A 212 17.00 -1.11 2.22
C ARG A 212 16.88 -2.63 2.21
N ARG A 213 17.31 -3.27 1.13
CA ARG A 213 17.33 -4.72 0.98
C ARG A 213 18.57 -5.29 1.64
N LEU A 214 18.37 -6.16 2.63
CA LEU A 214 19.46 -6.90 3.28
C LEU A 214 20.12 -7.92 2.34
N ARG A 215 19.36 -8.44 1.37
CA ARG A 215 19.84 -9.33 0.31
C ARG A 215 19.22 -8.91 -1.03
N PRO A 216 19.86 -8.01 -1.79
CA PRO A 216 19.48 -7.78 -3.18
C PRO A 216 19.69 -9.07 -4.01
N ALA A 217 18.83 -9.34 -4.99
CA ALA A 217 18.88 -10.54 -5.85
C ALA A 217 18.72 -11.91 -5.12
N VAL A 218 17.58 -12.21 -4.48
CA VAL A 218 17.35 -13.48 -3.74
C VAL A 218 16.74 -14.60 -4.61
N CYS A 219 16.60 -14.42 -5.93
CA CYS A 219 15.98 -15.49 -6.72
C CYS A 219 16.94 -16.69 -6.79
N SER A 220 16.45 -17.90 -6.49
CA SER A 220 17.27 -19.14 -6.47
C SER A 220 18.03 -19.41 -7.76
N CYS A 221 17.60 -18.79 -8.87
CA CYS A 221 18.28 -18.88 -10.15
C CYS A 221 19.55 -18.05 -10.24
N GLU A 222 19.58 -16.84 -9.68
CA GLU A 222 20.65 -15.84 -9.87
C GLU A 222 21.99 -16.26 -9.20
N TYR A 223 21.94 -17.21 -8.27
CA TYR A 223 23.12 -17.81 -7.62
C TYR A 223 23.58 -19.11 -8.28
N SER A 224 22.91 -19.59 -9.32
CA SER A 224 23.37 -20.75 -10.06
C SER A 224 24.60 -20.42 -10.87
N SER A 225 25.62 -21.28 -10.84
CA SER A 225 26.82 -21.17 -11.69
C SER A 225 26.48 -21.15 -13.19
N SER A 226 25.31 -21.66 -13.58
CA SER A 226 24.80 -21.63 -14.96
C SER A 226 24.24 -20.29 -15.43
N VAL A 227 23.92 -19.35 -14.51
CA VAL A 227 23.33 -18.05 -14.91
C VAL A 227 24.33 -17.16 -15.64
N ALA A 228 25.59 -17.14 -15.23
CA ALA A 228 26.64 -16.41 -15.96
C ALA A 228 26.82 -16.90 -17.41
N ALA A 229 26.44 -18.16 -17.69
CA ALA A 229 26.48 -18.77 -19.02
C ALA A 229 25.14 -18.71 -19.78
N SER A 230 24.04 -18.36 -19.09
CA SER A 230 22.73 -18.18 -19.71
C SER A 230 22.71 -16.90 -20.54
N GLN A 231 21.85 -16.80 -21.57
CA GLN A 231 21.70 -15.58 -22.37
C GLN A 231 20.27 -15.03 -22.46
N THR A 232 19.30 -15.78 -21.93
CA THR A 232 17.86 -15.46 -21.97
C THR A 232 17.30 -15.20 -20.58
N ASP A 233 16.16 -14.51 -20.50
CA ASP A 233 15.46 -14.25 -19.25
C ASP A 233 14.88 -15.54 -18.60
N PRO A 234 14.73 -15.57 -17.27
CA PRO A 234 13.97 -16.62 -16.58
C PRO A 234 12.52 -16.70 -17.08
N LYS A 235 12.02 -17.92 -17.31
CA LYS A 235 10.63 -18.15 -17.72
C LYS A 235 9.86 -18.91 -16.65
N LEU A 236 8.69 -18.40 -16.28
CA LEU A 236 7.76 -19.10 -15.42
C LEU A 236 7.05 -20.20 -16.21
N SER A 237 7.21 -21.46 -15.79
CA SER A 237 6.44 -22.57 -16.37
C SER A 237 5.00 -22.51 -15.86
N ALA A 238 4.06 -22.15 -16.74
CA ALA A 238 2.63 -22.08 -16.42
C ALA A 238 2.05 -23.39 -15.87
N LYS A 239 2.67 -24.55 -16.18
CA LYS A 239 2.21 -25.87 -15.74
C LYS A 239 2.73 -26.30 -14.38
N GLN A 240 3.87 -25.77 -13.94
CA GLN A 240 4.59 -26.26 -12.76
C GLN A 240 4.81 -25.19 -11.68
N GLN A 241 4.45 -23.93 -11.96
CA GLN A 241 4.77 -22.78 -11.10
C GLN A 241 6.25 -22.71 -10.69
N GLN A 242 7.12 -23.25 -11.55
CA GLN A 242 8.55 -23.33 -11.33
C GLN A 242 9.25 -22.40 -12.34
N TRP A 243 10.19 -21.60 -11.84
CA TRP A 243 11.05 -20.78 -12.68
C TRP A 243 12.08 -21.67 -13.38
N THR A 244 12.09 -21.63 -14.71
CA THR A 244 13.17 -22.20 -15.52
C THR A 244 14.14 -21.09 -15.88
N CYS A 245 15.42 -21.30 -15.58
CA CYS A 245 16.41 -20.24 -15.59
C CYS A 245 17.50 -20.55 -16.58
N GLY A 246 17.61 -19.68 -17.59
CA GLY A 246 18.62 -19.73 -18.61
C GLY A 246 18.44 -20.88 -19.61
N SER A 247 18.28 -20.52 -20.88
CA SER A 247 18.75 -21.39 -21.97
C SER A 247 20.20 -20.97 -22.25
N VAL A 248 21.16 -21.88 -22.14
CA VAL A 248 22.51 -21.66 -22.69
C VAL A 248 22.37 -21.80 -24.20
N ALA A 249 22.79 -20.80 -24.98
CA ALA A 249 22.84 -20.95 -26.43
C ALA A 249 23.78 -22.13 -26.75
N SER A 250 23.39 -23.02 -27.67
CA SER A 250 24.23 -24.15 -28.08
C SER A 250 25.45 -23.73 -28.93
N THR A 251 25.63 -22.42 -29.13
CA THR A 251 26.63 -21.81 -30.01
C THR A 251 27.63 -21.02 -29.16
N ASN A 252 28.92 -21.25 -29.36
CA ASN A 252 29.99 -20.59 -28.61
C ASN A 252 30.14 -19.13 -29.06
N VAL A 253 30.71 -18.28 -28.20
CA VAL A 253 31.01 -16.85 -28.49
C VAL A 253 31.88 -16.67 -29.76
N THR A 254 32.52 -17.75 -30.21
CA THR A 254 33.39 -17.83 -31.39
C THR A 254 32.65 -18.05 -32.72
N ASP A 255 31.33 -18.27 -32.73
CA ASP A 255 30.58 -18.64 -33.95
C ASP A 255 30.26 -17.45 -34.89
N TYR A 256 30.72 -16.23 -34.56
CA TYR A 256 30.71 -15.08 -35.45
C TYR A 256 32.12 -14.50 -35.54
N THR A 257 32.72 -14.57 -36.73
CA THR A 257 33.97 -13.85 -37.03
C THR A 257 33.60 -12.43 -37.46
N ILE A 258 33.79 -11.45 -36.57
CA ILE A 258 33.79 -10.04 -36.99
C ILE A 258 35.07 -9.86 -37.82
N ASN A 259 34.93 -9.74 -39.13
CA ASN A 259 36.06 -9.34 -39.97
C ASN A 259 36.56 -7.98 -39.46
N PRO A 260 37.82 -7.85 -39.04
CA PRO A 260 38.33 -6.56 -38.61
C PRO A 260 38.17 -5.57 -39.77
N ILE A 261 37.62 -4.40 -39.47
CA ILE A 261 37.72 -3.24 -40.36
C ILE A 261 39.23 -3.06 -40.61
N PRO A 262 39.69 -2.91 -41.87
CA PRO A 262 41.12 -2.82 -42.16
C PRO A 262 41.69 -1.56 -41.52
N HIS A 263 42.20 -1.72 -40.30
CA HIS A 263 42.98 -0.72 -39.63
C HIS A 263 44.40 -0.83 -40.18
N THR A 264 44.78 0.19 -40.93
CA THR A 264 46.16 0.51 -41.23
C THR A 264 46.98 0.51 -39.93
N ALA A 265 48.05 -0.31 -39.94
CA ALA A 265 49.29 -0.33 -39.14
C ALA A 265 49.38 0.60 -37.90
N ASN A 266 49.91 0.21 -36.73
CA ASN A 266 51.17 -0.52 -36.52
C ASN A 266 51.40 -0.91 -35.04
N SER A 267 52.31 -1.88 -34.81
CA SER A 267 53.12 -2.20 -33.61
C SER A 267 52.41 -2.70 -32.33
N SER A 268 52.42 -4.02 -32.04
CA SER A 268 53.42 -4.79 -31.23
C SER A 268 53.43 -4.40 -29.75
N SER A 269 53.25 -5.28 -28.75
CA SER A 269 53.88 -6.59 -28.55
C SER A 269 53.27 -7.35 -27.34
N SER A 270 53.13 -8.68 -27.48
CA SER A 270 53.34 -9.79 -26.49
C SER A 270 53.19 -9.53 -24.98
N SER A 271 52.57 -10.37 -24.14
CA SER A 271 52.76 -11.83 -24.02
C SER A 271 51.76 -12.49 -23.04
N SER A 272 51.41 -13.74 -23.37
CA SER A 272 51.05 -14.93 -22.55
C SER A 272 51.35 -14.87 -21.03
N SER A 273 50.63 -15.52 -20.11
CA SER A 273 50.36 -16.97 -20.02
C SER A 273 49.47 -17.27 -18.78
N SER A 274 48.30 -17.90 -18.93
CA SER A 274 47.95 -19.28 -18.52
C SER A 274 48.22 -19.75 -17.07
N SER A 275 47.10 -20.03 -16.38
CA SER A 275 46.76 -21.24 -15.61
C SER A 275 47.68 -21.75 -14.49
N SER A 276 47.11 -22.01 -13.30
CA SER A 276 46.57 -23.35 -12.94
C SER A 276 46.19 -23.44 -11.45
N ALA A 277 45.33 -24.43 -11.18
CA ALA A 277 44.53 -24.64 -9.99
C ALA A 277 45.31 -25.17 -8.76
N GLY A 278 44.76 -24.91 -7.58
CA GLY A 278 45.14 -25.55 -6.33
C GLY A 278 43.89 -25.92 -5.53
N THR A 279 43.56 -27.20 -5.54
CA THR A 279 42.52 -27.88 -4.76
C THR A 279 42.82 -27.85 -3.27
N GLY A 280 41.80 -27.66 -2.43
CA GLY A 280 41.91 -27.87 -0.99
C GLY A 280 40.54 -27.82 -0.30
N ASN A 281 39.98 -29.00 -0.04
CA ASN A 281 39.00 -29.24 1.03
C ASN A 281 39.72 -30.19 2.02
N PRO A 282 39.48 -30.09 3.33
CA PRO A 282 38.32 -30.79 3.89
C PRO A 282 37.64 -30.10 5.08
N ALA A 283 36.44 -30.60 5.36
CA ALA A 283 35.53 -30.23 6.44
C ALA A 283 36.05 -30.58 7.85
N ASN A 284 35.63 -29.81 8.87
CA ASN A 284 34.86 -30.38 9.99
C ASN A 284 34.09 -29.34 10.84
N SER A 285 32.85 -29.73 11.14
CA SER A 285 31.91 -29.37 12.23
C SER A 285 32.19 -28.22 13.22
N SER A 286 31.17 -27.37 13.42
CA SER A 286 30.63 -27.10 14.77
C SER A 286 29.26 -26.40 14.71
N SER A 287 28.25 -27.06 15.26
CA SER A 287 26.93 -26.55 15.57
C SER A 287 26.98 -25.43 16.61
N SER A 288 26.40 -24.28 16.30
CA SER A 288 25.93 -23.32 17.31
C SER A 288 24.53 -22.85 16.92
N SER A 289 23.57 -23.23 17.75
CA SER A 289 22.19 -22.78 17.72
C SER A 289 22.12 -21.33 18.19
N SER A 290 21.42 -20.49 17.43
CA SER A 290 21.04 -19.12 17.81
C SER A 290 19.68 -18.81 17.19
N PRO A 291 18.88 -17.96 17.85
CA PRO A 291 17.43 -18.03 17.82
C PRO A 291 16.87 -17.67 16.46
N SER A 292 15.83 -18.40 16.07
CA SER A 292 15.06 -18.15 14.85
C SER A 292 14.51 -16.72 14.84
N SER A 293 15.23 -15.81 14.19
CA SER A 293 14.66 -14.55 13.75
C SER A 293 13.68 -14.88 12.61
N SER A 294 12.40 -14.99 12.96
CA SER A 294 11.33 -15.23 12.00
C SER A 294 11.39 -14.18 10.87
N PRO A 295 11.30 -14.60 9.60
CA PRO A 295 11.31 -13.66 8.48
C PRO A 295 10.07 -12.76 8.55
N VAL A 296 10.27 -11.44 8.50
CA VAL A 296 9.20 -10.48 8.21
C VAL A 296 8.96 -10.50 6.71
N GLY A 297 7.90 -11.17 6.32
CA GLY A 297 7.43 -11.33 4.95
C GLY A 297 6.26 -12.30 5.00
N LEU A 298 5.16 -11.93 4.35
CA LEU A 298 3.87 -12.61 4.30
C LEU A 298 3.80 -14.10 4.73
N PRO A 299 2.73 -14.52 5.45
CA PRO A 299 1.64 -13.67 5.91
C PRO A 299 2.02 -12.87 7.17
N HIS A 300 1.57 -11.61 7.25
CA HIS A 300 1.70 -10.84 8.48
C HIS A 300 0.85 -11.50 9.56
N THR A 301 1.44 -11.78 10.73
CA THR A 301 0.67 -12.26 11.88
C THR A 301 0.21 -11.10 12.74
N MET A 302 -0.87 -11.31 13.51
CA MET A 302 -1.36 -10.32 14.47
C MET A 302 -0.23 -9.86 15.42
N GLU A 303 0.56 -10.80 15.92
CA GLU A 303 1.65 -10.55 16.88
C GLU A 303 2.77 -9.68 16.30
N GLN A 304 3.02 -9.76 14.98
CA GLN A 304 4.01 -8.93 14.31
C GLN A 304 3.51 -7.49 14.10
N LEU A 305 2.19 -7.32 13.92
CA LEU A 305 1.58 -6.02 13.63
C LEU A 305 1.31 -5.20 14.89
N LEU A 306 0.92 -5.84 16.00
CA LEU A 306 0.55 -5.14 17.24
C LEU A 306 1.62 -4.16 17.76
N PRO A 307 2.92 -4.51 17.86
CA PRO A 307 3.94 -3.58 18.35
C PRO A 307 4.16 -2.36 17.45
N VAL A 308 3.80 -2.46 16.16
CA VAL A 308 4.01 -1.40 15.16
C VAL A 308 2.85 -0.42 15.16
N LEU A 309 1.62 -0.91 15.35
CA LEU A 309 0.39 -0.14 15.19
C LEU A 309 -0.13 0.46 16.50
N ALA A 310 0.28 -0.12 17.63
CA ALA A 310 -0.23 0.29 18.92
C ALA A 310 0.14 1.74 19.25
N ARG A 311 -0.90 2.55 19.47
CA ARG A 311 -0.76 3.90 20.02
C ARG A 311 -0.59 3.77 21.52
N ARG A 312 0.46 4.39 22.04
CA ARG A 312 0.67 4.52 23.48
C ARG A 312 -0.11 5.69 24.03
N VAL A 313 -0.86 5.47 25.11
CA VAL A 313 -1.66 6.49 25.77
C VAL A 313 -1.57 6.35 27.30
N PRO A 314 -1.69 7.44 28.08
CA PRO A 314 -1.76 7.34 29.53
C PRO A 314 -2.96 6.50 29.99
N ASP A 315 -2.75 5.65 30.99
CA ASP A 315 -3.82 4.79 31.51
C ASP A 315 -4.76 5.49 32.52
N GLY A 316 -4.40 6.70 32.96
CA GLY A 316 -5.09 7.50 33.98
C GLY A 316 -4.66 7.20 35.43
N GLN A 317 -3.76 6.25 35.64
CA GLN A 317 -3.22 5.81 36.94
C GLN A 317 -1.70 5.91 37.04
N GLY A 318 -1.05 6.53 36.05
CA GLY A 318 0.42 6.72 36.00
C GLY A 318 1.16 5.66 35.19
N GLY A 319 0.45 4.72 34.56
CA GLY A 319 0.97 3.78 33.58
C GLY A 319 0.60 4.16 32.14
N GLU A 320 0.89 3.23 31.22
CA GLU A 320 0.73 3.42 29.78
C GLU A 320 -0.08 2.24 29.20
N LEU A 321 -1.10 2.54 28.40
CA LEU A 321 -1.84 1.55 27.61
C LEU A 321 -1.32 1.54 26.19
N GLN A 322 -1.27 0.35 25.62
CA GLN A 322 -1.08 0.15 24.19
C GLN A 322 -2.44 -0.13 23.55
N VAL A 323 -2.91 0.78 22.71
CA VAL A 323 -4.24 0.73 22.08
C VAL A 323 -4.12 0.52 20.58
N VAL A 324 -4.88 -0.41 20.03
CA VAL A 324 -5.07 -0.57 18.57
C VAL A 324 -6.53 -0.37 18.18
N THR A 325 -6.76 0.29 17.05
CA THR A 325 -8.09 0.35 16.43
C THR A 325 -8.27 -0.90 15.58
N LEU A 326 -9.22 -1.77 15.93
CA LEU A 326 -9.42 -3.05 15.27
C LEU A 326 -10.74 -3.05 14.49
N VAL A 327 -10.66 -3.50 13.24
CA VAL A 327 -11.83 -3.83 12.40
C VAL A 327 -11.73 -5.28 11.95
N ALA A 328 -12.85 -5.99 11.84
CA ALA A 328 -12.89 -7.29 11.17
C ALA A 328 -13.91 -7.28 10.03
N VAL A 329 -13.45 -7.67 8.84
CA VAL A 329 -14.17 -7.42 7.60
C VAL A 329 -14.13 -8.66 6.71
N THR A 330 -15.03 -8.73 5.72
CA THR A 330 -15.07 -9.75 4.67
C THR A 330 -14.93 -9.08 3.30
N ALA A 331 -14.60 -9.84 2.24
CA ALA A 331 -14.36 -9.26 0.91
C ALA A 331 -15.58 -8.49 0.37
N GLY A 332 -16.80 -8.89 0.73
CA GLY A 332 -18.02 -8.18 0.38
C GLY A 332 -18.09 -6.74 0.92
N TYR A 333 -17.30 -6.39 1.92
CA TYR A 333 -17.22 -5.04 2.50
C TYR A 333 -15.89 -4.34 2.21
N ALA A 334 -15.08 -4.84 1.27
CA ALA A 334 -13.76 -4.30 0.93
C ALA A 334 -13.77 -2.80 0.59
N GLU A 335 -14.70 -2.35 -0.23
CA GLU A 335 -14.84 -0.92 -0.59
C GLU A 335 -15.25 -0.06 0.62
N MET A 336 -16.10 -0.59 1.49
CA MET A 336 -16.53 0.10 2.71
C MET A 336 -15.36 0.21 3.71
N LEU A 337 -14.54 -0.83 3.82
CA LEU A 337 -13.27 -0.77 4.54
C LEU A 337 -12.38 0.34 3.97
N MET A 338 -12.24 0.46 2.65
CA MET A 338 -11.42 1.52 2.06
C MET A 338 -12.01 2.92 2.29
N SER A 339 -13.34 3.08 2.22
CA SER A 339 -14.02 4.32 2.61
C SER A 339 -13.71 4.70 4.07
N PHE A 340 -13.78 3.73 4.98
CA PHE A 340 -13.42 3.92 6.38
C PHE A 340 -11.94 4.25 6.58
N VAL A 341 -11.02 3.54 5.91
CA VAL A 341 -9.58 3.82 5.92
C VAL A 341 -9.31 5.24 5.45
N CYS A 342 -9.95 5.66 4.36
CA CYS A 342 -9.85 7.02 3.87
C CYS A 342 -10.27 8.00 4.96
N ARG A 343 -11.44 7.79 5.58
CA ARG A 343 -11.88 8.64 6.69
C ARG A 343 -10.83 8.72 7.81
N LEU A 344 -10.29 7.60 8.26
CA LEU A 344 -9.22 7.59 9.26
C LEU A 344 -7.97 8.35 8.81
N ARG A 345 -7.60 8.30 7.52
CA ARG A 345 -6.48 9.08 6.96
C ARG A 345 -6.73 10.59 7.09
N SER A 346 -7.94 11.09 6.83
CA SER A 346 -8.23 12.53 7.06
C SER A 346 -8.15 12.96 8.52
N LEU A 347 -8.39 12.04 9.44
CA LEU A 347 -8.26 12.30 10.87
C LEU A 347 -6.83 12.11 11.39
N GLY A 348 -5.90 11.64 10.56
CA GLY A 348 -4.54 11.28 10.99
C GLY A 348 -4.49 10.04 11.88
N LEU A 349 -5.49 9.16 11.81
CA LEU A 349 -5.64 7.99 12.70
C LEU A 349 -5.35 6.65 12.01
N ALA A 350 -5.11 6.63 10.70
CA ALA A 350 -4.95 5.40 9.92
C ALA A 350 -3.73 4.54 10.33
N SER A 351 -2.69 5.13 10.95
CA SER A 351 -1.52 4.39 11.44
C SER A 351 -1.80 3.50 12.65
N ASN A 352 -2.96 3.67 13.30
CA ASN A 352 -3.39 2.88 14.45
C ASN A 352 -4.37 1.74 14.09
N LEU A 353 -4.73 1.61 12.81
CA LEU A 353 -5.67 0.61 12.33
C LEU A 353 -5.00 -0.77 12.23
N LEU A 354 -5.69 -1.82 12.69
CA LEU A 354 -5.41 -3.22 12.43
C LEU A 354 -6.63 -3.85 11.75
N VAL A 355 -6.43 -4.56 10.66
CA VAL A 355 -7.49 -5.24 9.91
C VAL A 355 -7.41 -6.75 10.14
N ALA A 356 -8.46 -7.33 10.72
CA ALA A 356 -8.69 -8.76 10.77
C ALA A 356 -9.48 -9.18 9.52
N ALA A 357 -8.81 -9.79 8.54
CA ALA A 357 -9.50 -10.32 7.37
C ALA A 357 -10.18 -11.64 7.71
N LEU A 358 -11.50 -11.70 7.56
CA LEU A 358 -12.30 -12.88 7.90
C LEU A 358 -12.39 -13.91 6.76
N ASP A 359 -11.93 -13.54 5.56
CA ASP A 359 -11.79 -14.43 4.41
C ASP A 359 -10.49 -14.10 3.63
N GLU A 360 -10.03 -15.07 2.82
CA GLU A 360 -8.76 -14.96 2.08
C GLU A 360 -8.79 -13.86 1.01
N ASP A 361 -9.94 -13.66 0.37
CA ASP A 361 -10.10 -12.65 -0.67
C ASP A 361 -9.89 -11.24 -0.11
N LEU A 362 -10.45 -10.96 1.08
CA LEU A 362 -10.18 -9.70 1.76
C LEU A 362 -8.73 -9.60 2.20
N TYR A 363 -8.15 -10.68 2.72
CA TYR A 363 -6.75 -10.64 3.15
C TYR A 363 -5.84 -10.21 1.98
N ARG A 364 -6.03 -10.81 0.81
CA ARG A 364 -5.32 -10.46 -0.42
C ARG A 364 -5.60 -9.01 -0.84
N PHE A 365 -6.88 -8.61 -0.85
CA PHE A 365 -7.27 -7.24 -1.19
C PHE A 365 -6.61 -6.21 -0.26
N ALA A 366 -6.83 -6.31 1.05
CA ALA A 366 -6.32 -5.36 2.02
C ALA A 366 -4.78 -5.31 2.01
N PHE A 367 -4.13 -6.46 1.82
CA PHE A 367 -2.68 -6.54 1.69
C PHE A 367 -2.18 -5.79 0.45
N THR A 368 -2.80 -5.97 -0.73
CA THR A 368 -2.39 -5.24 -1.94
C THR A 368 -2.69 -3.74 -1.87
N GLN A 369 -3.64 -3.33 -1.03
CA GLN A 369 -3.88 -1.92 -0.70
C GLN A 369 -2.89 -1.34 0.33
N GLY A 370 -1.90 -2.14 0.78
CA GLY A 370 -0.90 -1.70 1.77
C GLY A 370 -1.47 -1.51 3.17
N LEU A 371 -2.57 -2.18 3.51
CA LEU A 371 -3.16 -2.11 4.84
C LEU A 371 -2.48 -3.09 5.80
N PRO A 372 -2.33 -2.73 7.09
CA PRO A 372 -1.91 -3.65 8.14
C PRO A 372 -3.00 -4.70 8.41
N VAL A 373 -2.91 -5.82 7.70
CA VAL A 373 -3.90 -6.90 7.73
C VAL A 373 -3.29 -8.23 8.17
N TYR A 374 -4.05 -9.00 8.96
CA TYR A 374 -3.77 -10.41 9.23
C TYR A 374 -4.98 -11.26 8.86
N TYR A 375 -4.75 -12.54 8.51
CA TYR A 375 -5.84 -13.46 8.20
C TYR A 375 -6.36 -14.11 9.49
N GLU A 376 -7.63 -13.85 9.84
CA GLU A 376 -8.31 -14.43 10.99
C GLU A 376 -8.85 -15.81 10.61
N GLN A 377 -8.04 -16.84 10.87
CA GLN A 377 -8.41 -18.22 10.54
C GLN A 377 -9.62 -18.70 11.36
N ALA A 378 -10.70 -19.04 10.65
CA ALA A 378 -11.83 -19.80 11.20
C ALA A 378 -11.44 -21.27 11.45
N SER A 379 -12.24 -22.00 12.24
CA SER A 379 -12.05 -23.46 12.40
C SER A 379 -12.19 -24.18 11.04
N GLU A 380 -11.58 -25.37 10.92
CA GLU A 380 -11.57 -26.20 9.69
C GLU A 380 -12.95 -26.39 9.03
N GLU A 381 -14.02 -26.36 9.83
CA GLU A 381 -15.41 -26.53 9.41
C GLU A 381 -15.94 -25.44 8.45
N VAL A 382 -15.26 -24.30 8.31
CA VAL A 382 -15.78 -23.12 7.58
C VAL A 382 -14.90 -22.66 6.41
N LYS A 383 -13.84 -23.41 6.09
CA LYS A 383 -12.94 -23.12 4.95
C LYS A 383 -13.63 -23.00 3.58
N HIS A 384 -14.85 -23.51 3.44
CA HIS A 384 -15.59 -23.52 2.17
C HIS A 384 -16.76 -22.52 2.09
N MET A 385 -17.02 -21.71 3.12
CA MET A 385 -18.13 -20.73 3.10
C MET A 385 -17.65 -19.34 2.67
N ARG A 386 -18.31 -18.74 1.67
CA ARG A 386 -18.04 -17.36 1.25
C ARG A 386 -18.94 -16.38 1.99
N ALA A 387 -18.34 -15.47 2.76
CA ALA A 387 -19.07 -14.43 3.48
C ALA A 387 -19.90 -13.50 2.58
N SER A 388 -19.46 -13.28 1.34
CA SER A 388 -20.13 -12.43 0.34
C SER A 388 -21.54 -12.92 -0.04
N GLU A 389 -21.84 -14.20 0.20
CA GLU A 389 -23.13 -14.83 -0.11
C GLU A 389 -24.07 -14.86 1.12
N CYS A 390 -23.68 -14.25 2.25
CA CYS A 390 -24.34 -14.44 3.53
C CYS A 390 -25.27 -13.29 3.91
N GLY A 391 -26.58 -13.52 3.79
CA GLY A 391 -27.61 -12.57 4.24
C GLY A 391 -27.62 -12.34 5.76
N TYR A 392 -28.08 -11.17 6.19
CA TYR A 392 -28.23 -10.82 7.62
C TYR A 392 -29.06 -11.87 8.37
N GLY A 393 -28.58 -12.30 9.54
CA GLY A 393 -29.25 -13.30 10.38
C GLY A 393 -29.09 -14.76 9.93
N SER A 394 -28.48 -15.03 8.77
CA SER A 394 -28.23 -16.40 8.27
C SER A 394 -27.25 -17.20 9.14
N GLN A 395 -27.24 -18.53 9.00
CA GLN A 395 -26.29 -19.40 9.69
C GLN A 395 -24.84 -19.04 9.37
N CYS A 396 -24.56 -18.65 8.12
CA CYS A 396 -23.25 -18.15 7.71
C CYS A 396 -22.90 -16.81 8.38
N PHE A 397 -23.81 -15.83 8.40
CA PHE A 397 -23.62 -14.53 9.07
C PHE A 397 -23.32 -14.71 10.58
N ARG A 398 -23.99 -15.67 11.22
CA ARG A 398 -23.75 -16.04 12.62
C ARG A 398 -22.35 -16.59 12.85
N HIS A 399 -21.74 -17.26 11.88
CA HIS A 399 -20.37 -17.74 12.02
C HIS A 399 -19.35 -16.59 11.96
N PHE A 400 -19.45 -15.71 10.95
CA PHE A 400 -18.52 -14.58 10.79
C PHE A 400 -18.62 -13.55 11.92
N THR A 401 -19.83 -13.27 12.41
CA THR A 401 -19.98 -12.34 13.56
C THR A 401 -19.31 -12.85 14.83
N LYS A 402 -19.24 -14.18 15.03
CA LYS A 402 -18.52 -14.78 16.17
C LYS A 402 -17.00 -14.67 16.06
N LEU A 403 -16.45 -14.44 14.86
CA LEU A 403 -15.01 -14.18 14.70
C LEU A 403 -14.61 -12.80 15.22
N LYS A 404 -15.51 -11.80 15.21
CA LYS A 404 -15.25 -10.43 15.67
C LYS A 404 -14.75 -10.39 17.13
N SER A 405 -15.56 -10.87 18.08
CA SER A 405 -15.16 -10.97 19.50
C SER A 405 -13.98 -11.91 19.73
N ARG A 406 -13.77 -12.93 18.88
CA ARG A 406 -12.57 -13.78 18.96
C ARG A 406 -11.29 -13.01 18.58
N SER A 407 -11.33 -12.20 17.54
CA SER A 407 -10.22 -11.31 17.16
C SER A 407 -9.89 -10.35 18.29
N VAL A 408 -10.92 -9.72 18.90
CA VAL A 408 -10.73 -8.84 20.05
C VAL A 408 -10.09 -9.57 21.22
N LEU A 409 -10.60 -10.76 21.58
CA LEU A 409 -10.06 -11.56 22.67
C LEU A 409 -8.58 -11.93 22.46
N LYS A 410 -8.17 -12.26 21.22
CA LYS A 410 -6.77 -12.55 20.89
C LYS A 410 -5.87 -11.33 21.13
N VAL A 411 -6.30 -10.14 20.71
CA VAL A 411 -5.54 -8.89 20.92
C VAL A 411 -5.46 -8.53 22.40
N LEU A 412 -6.56 -8.66 23.15
CA LEU A 412 -6.59 -8.42 24.59
C LEU A 412 -5.64 -9.37 25.34
N LYS A 413 -5.63 -10.66 24.99
CA LYS A 413 -4.71 -11.66 25.56
C LYS A 413 -3.24 -11.40 25.23
N ALA A 414 -2.97 -10.72 24.11
CA ALA A 414 -1.62 -10.26 23.76
C ALA A 414 -1.19 -9.01 24.55
N GLY A 415 -2.05 -8.46 25.42
CA GLY A 415 -1.75 -7.29 26.26
C GLY A 415 -2.07 -5.93 25.62
N TYR A 416 -2.80 -5.91 24.50
CA TYR A 416 -3.16 -4.68 23.79
C TYR A 416 -4.64 -4.38 23.97
N SER A 417 -4.95 -3.13 24.33
CA SER A 417 -6.33 -2.64 24.42
C SER A 417 -6.90 -2.39 23.02
N VAL A 418 -8.20 -2.56 22.86
CA VAL A 418 -8.88 -2.53 21.55
C VAL A 418 -9.92 -1.43 21.53
N LEU A 419 -9.76 -0.50 20.58
CA LEU A 419 -10.86 0.35 20.11
C LEU A 419 -11.52 -0.36 18.94
N TRP A 420 -12.66 -1.00 19.20
CA TRP A 420 -13.40 -1.73 18.18
C TRP A 420 -14.36 -0.81 17.43
N THR A 421 -14.43 -0.99 16.11
CA THR A 421 -15.40 -0.32 15.25
C THR A 421 -15.78 -1.19 14.08
N ASP A 422 -17.06 -1.22 13.71
CA ASP A 422 -17.47 -1.70 12.40
C ASP A 422 -17.09 -0.68 11.32
N VAL A 423 -16.90 -1.14 10.08
CA VAL A 423 -16.49 -0.29 8.94
C VAL A 423 -17.64 0.54 8.35
N ASP A 424 -18.86 0.30 8.80
CA ASP A 424 -20.04 1.10 8.48
C ASP A 424 -20.30 2.18 9.54
N ILE A 425 -19.27 2.61 10.26
CA ILE A 425 -19.32 3.73 11.20
C ILE A 425 -18.49 4.88 10.66
N VAL A 426 -19.07 6.08 10.60
CA VAL A 426 -18.33 7.31 10.25
C VAL A 426 -17.79 7.93 11.52
N TRP A 427 -16.49 8.21 11.56
CA TRP A 427 -15.87 8.93 12.67
C TRP A 427 -15.76 10.41 12.34
N PHE A 428 -16.27 11.29 13.21
CA PHE A 428 -16.15 12.74 13.04
C PHE A 428 -14.90 13.29 13.73
N THR A 429 -14.50 12.67 14.84
CA THR A 429 -13.33 13.01 15.65
C THR A 429 -12.64 11.74 16.15
N ASP A 430 -11.44 11.88 16.74
CA ASP A 430 -10.80 10.79 17.50
C ASP A 430 -11.62 10.50 18.78
N PRO A 431 -12.26 9.33 18.90
CA PRO A 431 -13.08 9.01 20.07
C PRO A 431 -12.25 8.54 21.26
N LEU A 432 -10.98 8.16 21.06
CA LEU A 432 -10.16 7.51 22.08
C LEU A 432 -9.98 8.36 23.36
N PRO A 433 -9.70 9.68 23.30
CA PRO A 433 -9.55 10.48 24.51
C PRO A 433 -10.78 10.45 25.43
N ASP A 434 -11.98 10.44 24.84
CA ASP A 434 -13.23 10.37 25.61
C ASP A 434 -13.44 8.99 26.22
N LEU A 435 -13.19 7.93 25.44
CA LEU A 435 -13.33 6.54 25.89
C LEU A 435 -12.33 6.21 27.01
N LEU A 436 -11.16 6.83 27.02
CA LEU A 436 -10.18 6.70 28.10
C LEU A 436 -10.68 7.30 29.43
N SER A 437 -11.57 8.29 29.39
CA SER A 437 -12.07 8.96 30.61
C SER A 437 -12.95 8.07 31.50
N TYR A 438 -13.49 6.97 30.97
CA TYR A 438 -14.28 5.99 31.73
C TYR A 438 -13.45 5.17 32.73
N GLY A 439 -12.11 5.20 32.61
CA GLY A 439 -11.20 4.54 33.55
C GLY A 439 -11.12 3.01 33.42
N SER A 440 -10.29 2.40 34.27
CA SER A 440 -10.04 0.95 34.33
C SER A 440 -11.27 0.15 34.78
N GLY A 441 -11.39 -1.11 34.32
CA GLY A 441 -12.51 -1.97 34.74
C GLY A 441 -13.86 -1.53 34.19
N THR A 442 -13.85 -0.75 33.11
CA THR A 442 -15.04 -0.27 32.41
C THR A 442 -14.95 -0.61 30.93
N LEU A 443 -16.02 -1.17 30.37
CA LEU A 443 -16.25 -1.43 28.95
C LEU A 443 -17.30 -0.43 28.44
N PRO A 444 -16.91 0.76 27.96
CA PRO A 444 -17.82 1.65 27.27
C PRO A 444 -18.23 1.05 25.91
N ILE A 445 -19.53 0.93 25.68
CA ILE A 445 -20.11 0.26 24.51
C ILE A 445 -21.34 1.01 23.98
N GLN A 446 -21.54 1.01 22.67
CA GLN A 446 -22.68 1.69 22.05
C GLN A 446 -24.03 1.03 22.40
N SER A 447 -25.10 1.82 22.48
CA SER A 447 -26.49 1.35 22.61
C SER A 447 -27.22 1.31 21.26
N ASN A 448 -28.04 0.28 21.07
CA ASN A 448 -29.01 0.09 20.01
C ASN A 448 -30.43 0.53 20.37
N GLU A 449 -30.67 1.16 21.53
CA GLU A 449 -32.00 1.69 21.85
C GLU A 449 -32.36 2.87 20.92
N PRO A 450 -33.36 2.74 20.04
CA PRO A 450 -33.74 3.80 19.09
C PRO A 450 -34.46 4.98 19.76
N ASP A 451 -35.19 4.75 20.86
CA ASP A 451 -35.93 5.80 21.54
C ASP A 451 -35.00 6.57 22.50
N ALA A 452 -34.65 7.80 22.12
CA ALA A 452 -33.81 8.68 22.91
C ALA A 452 -34.36 8.98 24.33
N ASN A 453 -35.64 8.70 24.59
CA ASN A 453 -36.28 8.89 25.89
C ASN A 453 -36.21 7.66 26.80
N LEU A 454 -35.88 6.47 26.26
CA LEU A 454 -35.72 5.25 27.04
C LEU A 454 -34.25 5.05 27.45
N PRO A 455 -33.95 4.37 28.57
CA PRO A 455 -32.59 4.04 28.94
C PRO A 455 -31.87 3.23 27.85
N GLY A 456 -30.58 3.50 27.65
CA GLY A 456 -29.75 2.76 26.69
C GLY A 456 -29.56 1.29 27.08
N THR A 457 -29.78 0.95 28.36
CA THR A 457 -29.67 -0.38 28.98
C THR A 457 -30.85 -1.31 28.74
N GLY A 458 -31.78 -0.99 27.84
CA GLY A 458 -32.92 -1.85 27.51
C GLY A 458 -32.51 -3.30 27.16
N VAL A 459 -33.43 -4.25 27.33
CA VAL A 459 -33.17 -5.67 27.10
C VAL A 459 -32.63 -5.91 25.69
N ARG A 460 -31.43 -6.49 25.60
CA ARG A 460 -30.70 -6.77 24.36
C ARG A 460 -30.49 -5.54 23.47
N ARG A 461 -30.35 -4.35 24.08
CA ARG A 461 -30.01 -3.09 23.39
C ARG A 461 -28.53 -2.78 23.34
N ILE A 462 -27.62 -3.70 23.68
CA ILE A 462 -26.19 -3.50 23.36
C ILE A 462 -26.00 -3.47 21.84
N ASN A 463 -25.11 -2.59 21.37
CA ASN A 463 -24.55 -2.61 20.03
C ASN A 463 -23.08 -3.06 20.08
N SER A 464 -22.75 -4.18 19.43
CA SER A 464 -21.36 -4.69 19.38
C SER A 464 -20.53 -4.13 18.22
N GLY A 465 -21.02 -3.09 17.53
CA GLY A 465 -20.32 -2.43 16.43
C GLY A 465 -19.35 -1.35 16.87
N PHE A 466 -19.43 -0.82 18.10
CA PHE A 466 -18.47 0.18 18.61
C PHE A 466 -18.29 0.09 20.13
N TYR A 467 -17.05 -0.09 20.59
CA TYR A 467 -16.69 -0.12 22.02
C TYR A 467 -15.18 0.05 22.23
N PHE A 468 -14.78 0.31 23.47
CA PHE A 468 -13.37 0.29 23.89
C PHE A 468 -13.14 -0.74 24.99
N ALA A 469 -12.33 -1.75 24.70
CA ALA A 469 -11.99 -2.84 25.61
C ALA A 469 -10.54 -2.69 26.07
N ARG A 470 -10.33 -2.57 27.39
CA ARG A 470 -8.98 -2.50 27.96
C ARG A 470 -8.38 -3.90 28.11
N ALA A 471 -7.07 -4.01 27.90
CA ALA A 471 -6.33 -5.23 28.19
C ALA A 471 -6.10 -5.41 29.71
N ASP A 472 -7.18 -5.53 30.46
CA ASP A 472 -7.19 -5.88 31.87
C ASP A 472 -7.86 -7.23 32.10
N GLN A 473 -7.54 -7.85 33.23
CA GLN A 473 -8.01 -9.20 33.56
C GLN A 473 -9.54 -9.31 33.52
N LYS A 474 -10.26 -8.30 34.05
CA LYS A 474 -11.72 -8.32 34.12
C LYS A 474 -12.35 -8.32 32.72
N THR A 475 -11.79 -7.53 31.81
CA THR A 475 -12.25 -7.42 30.43
C THR A 475 -11.91 -8.68 29.63
N VAL A 476 -10.71 -9.26 29.83
CA VAL A 476 -10.34 -10.54 29.19
C VAL A 476 -11.29 -11.66 29.59
N GLU A 477 -11.57 -11.83 30.88
CA GLU A 477 -12.51 -12.84 31.39
C GLU A 477 -13.93 -12.64 30.83
N ALA A 478 -14.35 -11.38 30.65
CA ALA A 478 -15.64 -11.07 30.04
C ALA A 478 -15.70 -11.47 28.57
N PHE A 479 -14.66 -11.17 27.78
CA PHE A 479 -14.59 -11.59 26.38
C PHE A 479 -14.46 -13.12 26.22
N GLU A 480 -13.80 -13.82 27.15
CA GLU A 480 -13.82 -15.28 27.20
C GLU A 480 -15.24 -15.82 27.40
N ALA A 481 -16.01 -15.24 28.33
CA ALA A 481 -17.39 -15.63 28.57
C ALA A 481 -18.31 -15.31 27.38
N ILE A 482 -18.16 -14.13 26.76
CA ILE A 482 -18.91 -13.72 25.57
C ILE A 482 -18.64 -14.66 24.41
N THR A 483 -17.38 -14.97 24.12
CA THR A 483 -17.01 -15.87 23.02
C THR A 483 -17.47 -17.31 23.28
N ALA A 484 -17.41 -17.78 24.52
CA ALA A 484 -17.93 -19.10 24.90
C ALA A 484 -19.46 -19.18 24.75
N HIS A 485 -20.19 -18.18 25.23
CA HIS A 485 -21.64 -18.08 25.06
C HIS A 485 -22.03 -18.00 23.58
N ALA A 486 -21.33 -17.17 22.80
CA ALA A 486 -21.56 -17.04 21.37
C ALA A 486 -21.30 -18.37 20.64
N ALA A 487 -20.28 -19.13 21.02
CA ALA A 487 -20.01 -20.45 20.45
C ALA A 487 -21.12 -21.47 20.79
N ALA A 488 -21.64 -21.44 22.01
CA ALA A 488 -22.66 -22.39 22.49
C ALA A 488 -24.08 -22.10 21.96
N THR A 489 -24.38 -20.86 21.59
CA THR A 489 -25.72 -20.49 21.11
C THR A 489 -25.81 -20.48 19.59
N LYS A 490 -27.05 -20.62 19.10
CA LYS A 490 -27.29 -20.38 17.68
C LYS A 490 -27.15 -18.89 17.35
N LEU A 491 -27.41 -17.97 18.28
CA LEU A 491 -27.50 -16.51 18.08
C LEU A 491 -26.31 -15.89 17.31
N SER A 492 -26.52 -14.69 16.77
CA SER A 492 -25.41 -13.83 16.35
C SER A 492 -24.60 -13.40 17.58
N GLU A 493 -23.46 -12.77 17.36
CA GLU A 493 -22.55 -12.38 18.44
C GLU A 493 -23.13 -11.31 19.39
N GLN A 494 -23.76 -10.25 18.88
CA GLN A 494 -24.24 -9.12 19.68
C GLN A 494 -25.16 -9.52 20.87
N PRO A 495 -26.17 -10.40 20.73
CA PRO A 495 -26.93 -10.88 21.89
C PRO A 495 -26.08 -11.47 23.01
N SER A 496 -24.95 -12.11 22.68
CA SER A 496 -24.07 -12.72 23.67
C SER A 496 -23.36 -11.68 24.54
N PHE A 497 -23.14 -10.45 24.05
CA PHE A 497 -22.66 -9.36 24.92
C PHE A 497 -23.69 -9.04 26.00
N TYR A 498 -24.96 -8.88 25.61
CA TYR A 498 -26.01 -8.53 26.57
C TYR A 498 -26.28 -9.67 27.55
N ASP A 499 -26.52 -10.87 27.05
CA ASP A 499 -26.89 -12.01 27.89
C ASP A 499 -25.78 -12.35 28.91
N VAL A 500 -24.50 -12.17 28.55
CA VAL A 500 -23.38 -12.39 29.47
C VAL A 500 -23.17 -11.21 30.43
N LEU A 501 -23.18 -9.97 29.95
CA LEU A 501 -22.76 -8.80 30.74
C LEU A 501 -23.90 -8.16 31.55
N CYS A 502 -25.13 -8.24 31.03
CA CYS A 502 -26.33 -7.64 31.60
C CYS A 502 -27.32 -8.69 32.11
N GLY A 503 -27.16 -9.95 31.70
CA GLY A 503 -28.12 -11.02 31.98
C GLY A 503 -29.27 -11.04 30.98
N GLU A 504 -29.86 -12.21 30.71
CA GLU A 504 -30.89 -12.37 29.66
C GLU A 504 -32.13 -11.48 29.91
N ALA A 505 -32.48 -11.28 31.18
CA ALA A 505 -33.60 -10.44 31.60
C ALA A 505 -33.15 -9.03 32.06
N GLY A 506 -31.86 -8.71 31.97
CA GLY A 506 -31.29 -7.47 32.49
C GLY A 506 -31.05 -7.48 34.01
N GLU A 507 -30.95 -8.65 34.63
CA GLU A 507 -30.76 -8.81 36.07
C GLU A 507 -29.45 -8.21 36.62
N LEU A 508 -28.47 -7.94 35.74
CA LEU A 508 -27.20 -7.27 36.08
C LEU A 508 -27.18 -5.78 35.72
N VAL A 509 -28.29 -5.23 35.23
CA VAL A 509 -28.44 -3.78 34.99
C VAL A 509 -28.49 -3.07 36.34
N ALA A 510 -27.57 -2.12 36.55
CA ALA A 510 -27.52 -1.37 37.79
C ALA A 510 -28.71 -0.41 37.91
N ALA A 511 -29.45 -0.50 39.02
CA ALA A 511 -30.63 0.32 39.24
C ALA A 511 -30.29 1.82 39.17
N GLY A 512 -30.98 2.54 38.27
CA GLY A 512 -30.80 3.99 38.07
C GLY A 512 -29.50 4.40 37.37
N ARG A 513 -28.78 3.47 36.74
CA ARG A 513 -27.56 3.77 35.97
C ARG A 513 -27.63 3.21 34.55
N GLU A 514 -26.96 3.90 33.63
CA GLU A 514 -26.76 3.45 32.23
C GLU A 514 -25.62 2.42 32.13
N GLU A 515 -25.62 1.41 33.02
CA GLU A 515 -24.56 0.39 33.07
C GLU A 515 -25.05 -0.98 33.55
N CYS A 516 -24.32 -2.02 33.14
CA CYS A 516 -24.40 -3.36 33.71
C CYS A 516 -23.14 -3.64 34.55
N VAL A 517 -23.28 -4.39 35.64
CA VAL A 517 -22.14 -4.80 36.48
C VAL A 517 -22.02 -6.32 36.46
N TRP A 518 -20.98 -6.82 35.79
CA TRP A 518 -20.76 -8.25 35.68
C TRP A 518 -20.18 -8.85 36.96
N LYS A 519 -20.24 -10.18 37.11
CA LYS A 519 -19.87 -10.92 38.33
C LYS A 519 -18.45 -10.67 38.85
N ASN A 520 -17.50 -10.33 37.97
CA ASN A 520 -16.12 -9.98 38.35
C ASN A 520 -15.91 -8.47 38.61
N GLY A 521 -17.01 -7.71 38.64
CA GLY A 521 -17.02 -6.26 38.84
C GLY A 521 -16.59 -5.44 37.62
N LEU A 522 -16.62 -5.99 36.40
CA LEU A 522 -16.53 -5.21 35.17
C LEU A 522 -17.81 -4.38 35.00
N ARG A 523 -17.66 -3.07 34.74
CA ARG A 523 -18.78 -2.18 34.43
C ARG A 523 -18.92 -2.04 32.92
N THR A 524 -20.05 -2.45 32.37
CA THR A 524 -20.39 -2.21 30.96
C THR A 524 -21.22 -0.94 30.88
N VAL A 525 -20.63 0.16 30.44
CA VAL A 525 -21.28 1.47 30.42
C VAL A 525 -21.80 1.75 29.02
N PHE A 526 -23.08 2.09 28.90
CA PHE A 526 -23.67 2.43 27.62
C PHE A 526 -23.30 3.87 27.26
N LEU A 527 -22.71 4.04 26.08
CA LEU A 527 -22.24 5.33 25.59
C LEU A 527 -23.40 6.30 25.39
N ASP A 528 -23.15 7.59 25.66
CA ASP A 528 -24.10 8.67 25.42
C ASP A 528 -24.55 8.65 23.95
N ARG A 529 -25.87 8.61 23.73
CA ARG A 529 -26.44 8.40 22.39
C ARG A 529 -26.49 9.68 21.54
N ALA A 530 -26.22 10.86 22.11
CA ALA A 530 -26.02 12.07 21.33
C ALA A 530 -24.59 12.13 20.77
N ARG A 531 -23.60 11.68 21.56
CA ARG A 531 -22.19 11.64 21.16
C ARG A 531 -21.81 10.40 20.35
N TYR A 532 -22.42 9.25 20.62
CA TYR A 532 -22.21 7.97 19.94
C TYR A 532 -23.51 7.41 19.33
N PRO A 533 -24.22 8.17 18.49
CA PRO A 533 -25.51 7.78 17.95
C PRO A 533 -25.43 6.51 17.10
N ASN A 534 -26.44 5.65 17.29
CA ASN A 534 -26.76 4.62 16.32
C ASN A 534 -27.58 5.22 15.16
N GLY A 535 -27.85 4.41 14.14
CA GLY A 535 -28.49 4.86 12.91
C GLY A 535 -30.01 5.12 12.99
N ALA A 536 -30.65 4.95 14.14
CA ALA A 536 -32.06 5.29 14.37
C ALA A 536 -32.26 6.47 15.34
N VAL A 537 -31.22 6.84 16.08
CA VAL A 537 -31.32 7.88 17.10
C VAL A 537 -31.21 9.28 16.49
N HIS A 538 -32.04 10.20 16.98
CA HIS A 538 -32.08 11.62 16.63
C HIS A 538 -32.37 11.98 15.16
N GLY A 539 -32.72 10.99 14.32
CA GLY A 539 -33.04 11.23 12.91
C GLY A 539 -31.90 11.91 12.15
N LEU A 540 -30.65 11.58 12.50
CA LEU A 540 -29.45 12.24 11.95
C LEU A 540 -29.26 11.90 10.48
N TRP A 541 -29.58 10.68 10.06
CA TRP A 541 -29.44 10.23 8.67
C TRP A 541 -30.48 10.84 7.72
N GLU A 542 -31.55 11.40 8.26
CA GLU A 542 -32.62 12.09 7.53
C GLU A 542 -32.36 13.60 7.40
N GLN A 543 -31.30 14.11 8.01
CA GLN A 543 -30.93 15.52 7.92
C GLN A 543 -30.34 15.84 6.55
N LYS A 544 -30.66 17.03 6.03
CA LYS A 544 -30.14 17.50 4.73
C LYS A 544 -28.61 17.57 4.66
N ASP A 545 -27.98 17.90 5.79
CA ASP A 545 -26.52 17.95 5.95
C ASP A 545 -26.18 17.18 7.22
N VAL A 546 -25.94 15.87 7.06
CA VAL A 546 -25.70 14.94 8.16
C VAL A 546 -24.46 15.36 8.94
N SER A 547 -23.37 15.73 8.24
CA SER A 547 -22.13 16.21 8.85
C SER A 547 -22.36 17.37 9.81
N ARG A 548 -23.11 18.40 9.36
CA ARG A 548 -23.41 19.57 10.18
C ARG A 548 -24.37 19.26 11.32
N ALA A 549 -25.38 18.42 11.08
CA ALA A 549 -26.31 18.00 12.12
C ALA A 549 -25.57 17.25 13.24
N CYS A 550 -24.67 16.36 12.86
CA CYS A 550 -23.82 15.58 13.75
C CYS A 550 -22.89 16.51 14.56
N ALA A 551 -22.22 17.46 13.89
CA ALA A 551 -21.38 18.46 14.55
C ALA A 551 -22.17 19.32 15.56
N LYS A 552 -23.43 19.68 15.26
CA LYS A 552 -24.29 20.48 16.14
C LYS A 552 -24.62 19.79 17.46
N VAL A 553 -24.77 18.46 17.44
CA VAL A 553 -25.04 17.66 18.65
C VAL A 553 -23.76 17.15 19.32
N GLY A 554 -22.59 17.48 18.77
CA GLY A 554 -21.29 17.06 19.31
C GLY A 554 -21.02 15.57 19.13
N CYS A 555 -21.52 14.96 18.05
CA CYS A 555 -21.26 13.55 17.78
C CYS A 555 -19.75 13.30 17.56
N SER A 556 -19.25 12.18 18.07
CA SER A 556 -17.90 11.68 17.77
C SER A 556 -17.92 10.68 16.62
N ILE A 557 -19.01 9.92 16.50
CA ILE A 557 -19.24 8.94 15.44
C ILE A 557 -20.70 8.98 14.97
N LEU A 558 -21.02 8.32 13.87
CA LEU A 558 -22.39 7.96 13.50
C LEU A 558 -22.41 6.57 12.87
N HIS A 559 -23.16 5.65 13.47
CA HIS A 559 -23.27 4.28 12.98
C HIS A 559 -24.29 4.19 11.84
N ASN A 560 -23.91 3.58 10.72
CA ASN A 560 -24.79 3.27 9.60
C ASN A 560 -25.57 1.95 9.82
N ASN A 561 -26.04 1.66 11.04
CA ASN A 561 -26.95 0.54 11.32
C ASN A 561 -28.43 0.98 11.26
N TRP A 562 -29.37 0.08 11.59
CA TRP A 562 -30.82 0.26 11.35
C TRP A 562 -31.23 0.34 9.87
N ILE A 563 -30.35 -0.17 9.03
CA ILE A 563 -30.51 -0.32 7.58
C ILE A 563 -29.88 -1.67 7.21
N SER A 564 -30.54 -2.44 6.34
CA SER A 564 -30.14 -3.81 6.02
C SER A 564 -29.63 -3.92 4.60
N GLY A 565 -28.54 -4.69 4.42
CA GLY A 565 -27.91 -4.92 3.13
C GLY A 565 -26.75 -3.97 2.85
N ARG A 566 -25.75 -4.51 2.15
CA ARG A 566 -24.53 -3.79 1.74
C ARG A 566 -24.87 -2.58 0.86
N GLU A 567 -25.63 -2.80 -0.21
CA GLU A 567 -25.98 -1.79 -1.20
C GLU A 567 -26.70 -0.60 -0.57
N GLU A 568 -27.62 -0.88 0.34
CA GLU A 568 -28.45 0.14 0.98
C GLU A 568 -27.63 0.97 2.00
N LYS A 569 -26.68 0.34 2.69
CA LYS A 569 -25.65 1.04 3.50
C LYS A 569 -24.76 1.94 2.64
N MET A 570 -24.26 1.42 1.52
CA MET A 570 -23.43 2.18 0.57
C MET A 570 -24.21 3.37 0.01
N ARG A 571 -25.45 3.16 -0.41
CA ARG A 571 -26.35 4.21 -0.90
C ARG A 571 -26.55 5.30 0.15
N ARG A 572 -26.79 4.93 1.42
CA ARG A 572 -26.95 5.93 2.51
C ARG A 572 -25.68 6.73 2.74
N PHE A 573 -24.49 6.14 2.64
CA PHE A 573 -23.25 6.90 2.71
C PHE A 573 -23.06 7.85 1.53
N LEU A 574 -23.29 7.38 0.30
CA LEU A 574 -23.15 8.17 -0.92
C LEU A 574 -24.10 9.37 -0.93
N MET A 575 -25.37 9.18 -0.58
CA MET A 575 -26.37 10.26 -0.58
C MET A 575 -26.17 11.32 0.51
N ASN A 576 -25.31 11.05 1.49
CA ASN A 576 -25.05 11.94 2.61
C ASN A 576 -23.59 12.43 2.65
N ASP A 577 -22.84 12.28 1.55
CA ASP A 577 -21.43 12.70 1.41
C ASP A 577 -20.49 12.07 2.47
N MET A 578 -20.81 10.84 2.89
CA MET A 578 -20.06 10.05 3.88
C MET A 578 -19.27 8.90 3.25
N TRP A 579 -19.12 8.90 1.93
CA TRP A 579 -18.35 7.91 1.19
C TRP A 579 -17.04 8.53 0.70
N HIS A 580 -15.91 8.02 1.17
CA HIS A 580 -14.60 8.66 1.00
C HIS A 580 -13.64 7.86 0.12
N TYR A 581 -14.13 6.90 -0.65
CA TYR A 581 -13.29 6.03 -1.48
C TYR A 581 -13.83 5.91 -2.90
N ASP A 582 -12.98 6.20 -3.87
CA ASP A 582 -13.24 5.97 -5.28
C ASP A 582 -12.67 4.59 -5.62
N ALA A 583 -13.56 3.62 -5.83
CA ALA A 583 -13.20 2.24 -6.13
C ALA A 583 -12.58 2.09 -7.53
N GLU A 584 -12.91 2.95 -8.48
CA GLU A 584 -12.34 2.91 -9.84
C GLU A 584 -10.90 3.44 -9.85
N ARG A 585 -10.63 4.46 -9.03
CA ARG A 585 -9.30 5.09 -8.96
C ARG A 585 -8.40 4.49 -7.88
N HIS A 586 -8.95 3.64 -7.01
CA HIS A 586 -8.28 3.16 -5.80
C HIS A 586 -7.74 4.30 -4.91
N MET A 587 -8.49 5.42 -4.81
CA MET A 587 -8.05 6.62 -4.10
C MET A 587 -9.08 7.10 -3.08
N CYS A 588 -8.60 7.80 -2.06
CA CYS A 588 -9.47 8.52 -1.14
C CYS A 588 -10.04 9.78 -1.81
N VAL A 589 -11.33 10.01 -1.62
CA VAL A 589 -12.05 11.19 -2.12
C VAL A 589 -12.11 12.23 -1.01
N TRP A 590 -11.52 13.39 -1.29
CA TRP A 590 -11.59 14.58 -0.45
C TRP A 590 -12.19 15.71 -1.28
N GLU A 591 -13.22 16.39 -0.79
CA GLU A 591 -13.71 17.60 -1.44
C GLU A 591 -12.56 18.61 -1.56
N TRP A 592 -12.12 18.89 -2.78
CA TRP A 592 -11.14 19.93 -3.04
C TRP A 592 -11.84 21.28 -3.24
N HIS A 593 -12.62 21.71 -2.24
CA HIS A 593 -13.19 23.07 -2.18
C HIS A 593 -13.34 23.55 -0.72
N GLY A 594 -12.34 24.30 -0.24
CA GLY A 594 -12.42 25.04 1.03
C GLY A 594 -11.04 25.38 1.57
N LYS A 595 -10.77 26.67 1.75
CA LYS A 595 -9.48 27.26 2.17
C LYS A 595 -8.69 26.36 3.12
N VAL A 596 -7.45 26.06 2.73
CA VAL A 596 -6.40 25.54 3.63
C VAL A 596 -6.42 26.38 4.92
N PRO A 597 -6.73 25.81 6.09
CA PRO A 597 -6.51 26.51 7.35
C PRO A 597 -5.02 26.82 7.44
N PRO A 598 -4.61 28.05 7.77
CA PRO A 598 -3.19 28.32 7.97
C PRO A 598 -2.68 27.38 9.06
N LEU A 599 -1.59 26.67 8.75
CA LEU A 599 -0.83 25.89 9.70
C LEU A 599 -0.60 26.75 10.95
N VAL A 600 -1.20 26.33 12.06
CA VAL A 600 -0.91 26.89 13.37
C VAL A 600 0.56 26.58 13.65
N ARG A 601 1.43 27.57 13.42
CA ARG A 601 2.80 27.51 13.90
C ARG A 601 2.73 27.59 15.42
N HIS A 602 3.01 26.47 16.08
CA HIS A 602 3.35 26.49 17.49
C HIS A 602 4.57 27.41 17.68
N GLY A 603 4.38 28.46 18.47
CA GLY A 603 5.44 29.38 18.85
C GLY A 603 6.51 28.64 19.66
N GLY A 604 7.75 28.79 19.20
CA GLY A 604 8.96 28.52 19.96
C GLY A 604 9.89 29.69 19.70
N ASP A 605 10.13 30.48 20.74
CA ASP A 605 11.03 31.63 20.77
C ASP A 605 12.45 31.30 20.32
N GLY A 606 13.13 32.31 19.77
CA GLY A 606 14.53 32.55 20.12
C GLY A 606 15.52 32.75 18.97
N ILE A 607 15.97 34.01 18.87
CA ILE A 607 17.30 34.51 18.49
C ILE A 607 17.29 35.35 17.20
N GLY A 608 17.70 36.61 17.39
CA GLY A 608 17.50 37.72 16.46
C GLY A 608 18.72 38.21 15.69
N ARG A 609 18.49 39.27 14.91
CA ARG A 609 19.41 40.39 14.59
C ARG A 609 18.61 41.44 13.79
N VAL A 610 18.37 42.60 14.38
CA VAL A 610 19.05 43.91 14.15
C VAL A 610 18.59 44.63 12.88
N GLU A 611 17.90 45.74 13.16
CA GLU A 611 17.63 47.00 12.45
C GLU A 611 18.25 47.24 11.06
N THR A 612 17.44 47.85 10.16
CA THR A 612 17.68 49.24 9.70
C THR A 612 16.36 49.90 9.29
N SER A 613 16.20 51.14 9.73
CA SER A 613 15.12 52.09 9.48
C SER A 613 15.29 52.86 8.15
N GLU A 614 14.18 53.14 7.48
CA GLU A 614 13.89 54.29 6.58
C GLU A 614 12.44 54.06 6.09
N GLY A 615 11.45 54.96 6.06
CA GLY A 615 11.38 56.40 6.24
C GLY A 615 10.15 56.89 5.45
N ALA A 616 9.10 57.32 6.16
CA ALA A 616 8.05 58.29 5.80
C ALA A 616 7.15 58.16 4.53
N GLY A 617 5.83 58.30 4.75
CA GLY A 617 5.07 59.37 4.05
C GLY A 617 3.68 59.03 3.46
N GLY A 618 2.62 59.61 4.06
CA GLY A 618 1.38 60.07 3.38
C GLY A 618 0.22 59.07 3.26
N ALA A 619 -0.84 59.15 4.09
CA ALA A 619 -2.08 59.94 3.88
C ALA A 619 -2.91 59.46 2.66
N MET A 620 -4.23 59.24 2.66
CA MET A 620 -5.32 59.78 3.48
C MET A 620 -6.62 58.98 3.23
N GLN A 621 -7.49 58.97 4.24
CA GLN A 621 -8.86 58.45 4.27
C GLN A 621 -9.81 59.09 3.23
N ARG A 622 -10.86 58.33 2.84
CA ARG A 622 -12.31 58.66 2.99
C ARG A 622 -13.16 57.59 2.25
N LYS A 623 -13.85 56.71 2.99
CA LYS A 623 -15.28 56.75 3.39
C LYS A 623 -16.31 56.69 2.24
N ARG A 624 -17.00 55.52 2.20
CA ARG A 624 -18.45 55.24 2.04
C ARG A 624 -19.27 56.12 1.08
N VAL A 625 -20.09 55.48 0.24
CA VAL A 625 -21.58 55.49 0.35
C VAL A 625 -22.20 54.42 -0.57
N ARG A 626 -23.19 53.70 -0.04
CA ARG A 626 -24.11 52.75 -0.68
C ARG A 626 -24.98 53.43 -1.75
N LYS A 627 -25.40 52.66 -2.76
CA LYS A 627 -26.79 52.71 -3.27
C LYS A 627 -27.24 51.33 -3.75
N GLN A 628 -28.31 50.83 -3.13
CA GLN A 628 -29.19 49.78 -3.66
C GLN A 628 -30.11 50.38 -4.72
N ALA A 629 -30.53 49.55 -5.68
CA ALA A 629 -31.93 49.18 -5.98
C ALA A 629 -32.31 49.16 -7.47
N SER A 630 -33.23 48.22 -7.75
CA SER A 630 -34.05 47.98 -8.94
C SER A 630 -33.37 47.33 -10.15
N ALA A 631 -33.67 46.08 -10.55
CA ALA A 631 -34.93 45.37 -10.85
C ALA A 631 -35.42 45.55 -12.31
N ALA A 632 -35.60 44.37 -12.95
CA ALA A 632 -36.45 44.02 -14.08
C ALA A 632 -36.13 44.59 -15.48
N ALA A 633 -35.78 43.69 -16.41
CA ALA A 633 -36.57 43.42 -17.62
C ALA A 633 -36.01 42.20 -18.38
N LEU A 634 -36.94 41.29 -18.73
CA LEU A 634 -36.91 40.16 -19.68
C LEU A 634 -36.18 38.87 -19.26
#